data_AF-A0A8H3UJP5-F1
#
_entry.id   AF-A0A8H3UJP5-F1
#
_cell.length_a   1.000
_cell.length_b   1.000
_cell.length_c   1.000
_cell.angle_alpha   90.00
_cell.angle_beta   90.00
_cell.angle_gamma   90.00
#
_symmetry.space_group_name_H-M   'P 1'
#
loop_
_entity.id
_entity.type
_entity.pdbx_description
1 polymer ?
#
loop_
_entity_poly.entity_id
_entity_poly.type
_entity_poly.pdbx_seq_one_letter_code
_entity_poly.pdbx_strand_id
1 'polypeptide(L)'
;MSTPTPIPQQWDPRSVLDIYPAHGPLTCSGKAKQGTRRCGWELPEETENRIETVLAQIAALQPREAIRRGFLRSLAVLALCEGRKNERFSGHRGQLNQLVEGWTDVITQAFPEERPLFPPTVGGLTLDVITR
;
A
#
# COMPACT_ATOMS: atom_id res chain seq x y z
N MET A 1 -11.34 -4.97 -30.63
CA MET A 1 -10.52 -5.50 -29.51
C MET A 1 -11.10 -4.90 -28.24
N SER A 2 -11.86 -5.68 -27.47
CA SER A 2 -12.47 -5.19 -26.23
C SER A 2 -11.41 -5.20 -25.13
N THR A 3 -11.09 -4.03 -24.60
CA THR A 3 -10.27 -3.90 -23.38
C THR A 3 -10.97 -4.65 -22.25
N PRO A 4 -10.30 -5.56 -21.53
CA PRO A 4 -10.91 -6.18 -20.36
C PRO A 4 -11.22 -5.09 -19.34
N THR A 5 -12.50 -4.95 -19.00
CA THR A 5 -12.95 -4.12 -17.89
C THR A 5 -12.21 -4.62 -16.64
N PRO A 6 -11.47 -3.77 -15.90
CA PRO A 6 -10.85 -4.20 -14.66
C PRO A 6 -11.97 -4.64 -13.72
N ILE A 7 -11.98 -5.92 -13.38
CA ILE A 7 -12.83 -6.42 -12.29
C ILE A 7 -12.42 -5.62 -11.06
N PRO A 8 -13.34 -4.91 -10.37
CA PRO A 8 -12.98 -4.20 -9.16
C PRO A 8 -12.41 -5.22 -8.19
N GLN A 9 -11.10 -5.14 -7.93
CA GLN A 9 -10.46 -5.98 -6.93
C GLN A 9 -11.13 -5.66 -5.60
N GLN A 10 -11.65 -6.67 -4.92
CA GLN A 10 -12.08 -6.51 -3.55
C GLN A 10 -10.88 -6.04 -2.72
N TRP A 11 -11.05 -5.00 -1.91
CA TRP A 11 -9.97 -4.46 -1.09
C TRP A 11 -9.55 -5.48 -0.02
N ASP A 12 -8.44 -6.15 -0.28
CA ASP A 12 -7.72 -6.99 0.68
C ASP A 12 -6.24 -6.55 0.72
N PRO A 13 -5.85 -5.77 1.74
CA PRO A 13 -4.49 -5.23 1.83
C PRO A 13 -3.40 -6.31 1.83
N ARG A 14 -3.67 -7.49 2.40
CA ARG A 14 -2.67 -8.56 2.44
C ARG A 14 -2.32 -9.03 1.03
N SER A 15 -3.35 -9.35 0.25
CA SER A 15 -3.20 -9.81 -1.13
C SER A 15 -2.66 -8.71 -2.04
N VAL A 16 -3.15 -7.47 -1.90
CA VAL A 16 -2.72 -6.34 -2.73
C VAL A 16 -1.25 -5.97 -2.46
N LEU A 17 -0.81 -6.02 -1.21
CA LEU A 17 0.55 -5.62 -0.80
C LEU A 17 1.56 -6.77 -0.84
N ASP A 18 1.14 -7.95 -1.29
CA ASP A 18 1.94 -9.17 -1.35
C ASP A 18 2.61 -9.47 0.01
N ILE A 19 1.85 -9.46 1.11
CA ILE A 19 2.34 -9.88 2.42
C ILE A 19 2.29 -11.42 2.49
N TYR A 20 3.45 -12.07 2.46
CA TYR A 20 3.59 -13.51 2.23
C TYR A 20 4.30 -14.22 3.38
N PRO A 21 3.95 -15.50 3.66
CA PRO A 21 2.81 -16.23 3.11
C PRO A 21 1.47 -15.73 3.65
N ALA A 22 0.38 -16.10 2.97
CA ALA A 22 -0.97 -15.84 3.46
C ALA A 22 -1.30 -16.67 4.72
N HIS A 23 -0.63 -17.82 4.88
CA HIS A 23 -0.75 -18.72 6.02
C HIS A 23 0.65 -19.21 6.44
N GLY A 24 0.91 -19.24 7.75
CA GLY A 24 2.22 -19.59 8.30
C GLY A 24 3.10 -18.36 8.56
N PRO A 25 4.37 -18.57 8.95
CA PRO A 25 5.22 -17.49 9.42
C PRO A 25 5.50 -16.49 8.30
N LEU A 26 5.21 -15.21 8.54
CA LEU A 26 5.42 -14.13 7.58
C LEU A 26 6.88 -14.02 7.24
N THR A 27 7.15 -13.74 5.96
CA THR A 27 8.51 -13.54 5.46
C THR A 27 8.75 -12.09 5.11
N CYS A 28 10.00 -11.68 5.24
CA CYS A 28 10.43 -10.35 4.91
C CYS A 28 10.06 -9.97 3.46
N SER A 29 9.46 -8.79 3.30
CA SER A 29 9.06 -8.20 2.00
C SER A 29 10.22 -7.54 1.23
N GLY A 30 11.42 -7.55 1.80
CA GLY A 30 12.63 -7.05 1.12
C GLY A 30 13.08 -7.98 0.00
N LYS A 31 13.87 -7.45 -0.93
CA LYS A 31 14.49 -8.19 -2.04
C LYS A 31 15.98 -8.40 -1.79
N ALA A 32 16.50 -9.55 -2.18
CA ALA A 32 17.92 -9.84 -2.04
C ALA A 32 18.79 -8.88 -2.87
N LYS A 33 19.99 -8.52 -2.38
CA LYS A 33 20.92 -7.57 -3.06
C LYS A 33 21.25 -7.89 -4.52
N GLN A 34 21.18 -9.16 -4.93
CA GLN A 34 21.54 -9.62 -6.28
C GLN A 34 20.33 -10.02 -7.14
N GLY A 35 19.08 -9.75 -6.73
CA GLY A 35 17.97 -10.14 -7.60
C GLY A 35 16.58 -9.74 -7.17
N THR A 36 15.67 -9.94 -8.11
CA THR A 36 14.21 -9.80 -8.01
C THR A 36 13.55 -10.71 -6.96
N ARG A 37 14.32 -11.61 -6.33
CA ARG A 37 13.81 -12.60 -5.37
C ARG A 37 13.59 -11.97 -3.99
N ARG A 38 12.47 -12.35 -3.38
CA ARG A 38 12.11 -12.00 -2.00
C ARG A 38 13.13 -12.60 -1.01
N CYS A 39 13.36 -11.90 0.09
CA CYS A 39 14.28 -12.29 1.16
C CYS A 39 13.99 -13.69 1.73
N GLY A 40 12.71 -14.06 1.84
CA GLY A 40 12.28 -15.35 2.40
C GLY A 40 12.56 -15.54 3.91
N TRP A 41 13.13 -14.53 4.57
CA TRP A 41 13.46 -14.61 6.00
C TRP A 41 12.20 -14.52 6.85
N GLU A 42 11.97 -15.49 7.73
CA GLU A 42 10.83 -15.51 8.64
C GLU A 42 10.91 -14.38 9.68
N LEU A 43 9.82 -13.65 9.82
CA LEU A 43 9.67 -12.61 10.82
C LEU A 43 9.32 -13.25 12.16
N PRO A 44 9.76 -12.68 13.30
CA PRO A 44 9.36 -13.18 14.61
C PRO A 44 7.85 -13.09 14.81
N GLU A 45 7.25 -14.06 15.49
CA GLU A 45 5.79 -14.11 15.79
C GLU A 45 5.24 -12.79 16.38
N GLU A 46 6.00 -12.13 17.26
CA GLU A 46 5.62 -10.81 17.79
C GLU A 46 5.47 -9.75 16.70
N THR A 47 6.34 -9.79 15.69
CA THR A 47 6.29 -8.90 14.52
C THR A 47 5.08 -9.25 13.65
N GLU A 48 4.76 -10.54 13.51
CA GLU A 48 3.59 -11.00 12.76
C GLU A 48 2.29 -10.49 13.36
N ASN A 49 2.10 -10.65 14.68
CA ASN A 49 0.91 -10.14 15.38
C ASN A 49 0.72 -8.63 15.19
N ARG A 50 1.82 -7.87 15.15
CA ARG A 50 1.80 -6.43 14.88
C ARG A 50 1.46 -6.14 13.42
N ILE A 51 1.95 -6.94 12.47
CA ILE A 51 1.59 -6.85 11.06
C ILE A 51 0.09 -7.10 10.88
N GLU A 52 -0.47 -8.16 11.47
CA GLU A 52 -1.92 -8.44 11.39
C GLU A 52 -2.75 -7.27 11.92
N THR A 53 -2.33 -6.69 13.06
CA THR A 53 -3.00 -5.53 13.65
C THR A 53 -3.02 -4.33 12.68
N VAL A 54 -1.89 -4.04 12.03
CA VAL A 54 -1.80 -2.94 11.06
C VAL A 54 -2.60 -3.27 9.79
N LEU A 55 -2.58 -4.52 9.32
CA LEU A 55 -3.37 -4.96 8.17
C LEU A 55 -4.87 -4.81 8.43
N ALA A 56 -5.35 -5.16 9.62
CA ALA A 56 -6.75 -4.94 10.01
C ALA A 56 -7.13 -3.45 9.99
N GLN A 57 -6.23 -2.57 10.46
CA GLN A 57 -6.43 -1.12 10.40
C GLN A 57 -6.48 -0.61 8.96
N ILE A 58 -5.61 -1.13 8.07
CA ILE A 58 -5.60 -0.78 6.65
C ILE A 58 -6.87 -1.28 5.96
N ALA A 59 -7.34 -2.49 6.29
CA ALA A 59 -8.53 -3.10 5.70
C ALA A 59 -9.81 -2.35 6.08
N ALA A 60 -9.85 -1.73 7.26
CA ALA A 60 -10.95 -0.89 7.72
C ALA A 60 -11.03 0.49 7.01
N LEU A 61 -10.04 0.83 6.18
CA LEU A 61 -9.96 2.08 5.45
C LEU A 61 -10.20 1.87 3.96
N GLN A 62 -10.67 2.93 3.30
CA GLN A 62 -10.61 3.00 1.84
C GLN A 62 -9.14 2.96 1.37
N PRO A 63 -8.81 2.35 0.22
CA PRO A 63 -7.43 2.16 -0.24
C PRO A 63 -6.60 3.46 -0.26
N ARG A 64 -7.20 4.57 -0.72
CA ARG A 64 -6.56 5.90 -0.75
C ARG A 64 -6.34 6.49 0.64
N GLU A 65 -7.23 6.21 1.58
CA GLU A 65 -7.10 6.69 2.95
C GLU A 65 -5.96 5.97 3.70
N ALA A 66 -5.73 4.69 3.40
CA ALA A 66 -4.59 3.95 3.93
C ALA A 66 -3.24 4.57 3.51
N ILE A 67 -3.14 5.09 2.28
CA ILE A 67 -1.97 5.85 1.80
C ILE A 67 -1.81 7.13 2.63
N ARG A 68 -2.88 7.96 2.72
CA ARG A 68 -2.83 9.28 3.37
C ARG A 68 -2.47 9.22 4.85
N ARG A 69 -2.96 8.21 5.58
CA ARG A 69 -2.71 8.06 7.02
C ARG A 69 -1.35 7.47 7.37
N GLY A 70 -0.54 7.09 6.37
CA GLY A 70 0.82 6.59 6.59
C GLY A 70 0.91 5.15 7.11
N PHE A 71 -0.19 4.38 7.09
CA PHE A 71 -0.19 2.99 7.54
C PHE A 71 0.75 2.09 6.73
N LEU A 72 0.95 2.41 5.45
CA LEU A 72 1.90 1.69 4.59
C LEU A 72 3.32 1.76 5.12
N ARG A 73 3.73 2.91 5.68
CA ARG A 73 5.05 3.06 6.26
C ARG A 73 5.21 2.24 7.53
N SER A 74 4.20 2.25 8.40
CA SER A 74 4.17 1.42 9.61
C SER A 74 4.25 -0.05 9.28
N LEU A 75 3.48 -0.51 8.29
CA LEU A 75 3.52 -1.88 7.80
C LEU A 75 4.89 -2.24 7.21
N ALA A 76 5.47 -1.35 6.41
CA ALA A 76 6.76 -1.60 5.74
C ALA A 76 7.93 -1.71 6.74
N VAL A 77 7.91 -0.93 7.83
CA VAL A 77 8.90 -1.05 8.90
C VAL A 77 8.87 -2.45 9.53
N LEU A 78 7.69 -3.01 9.73
CA LEU A 78 7.52 -4.35 10.33
C LEU A 78 7.82 -5.46 9.32
N ALA A 79 7.45 -5.26 8.05
CA ALA A 79 7.62 -6.26 7.00
C ALA A 79 9.08 -6.42 6.51
N LEU A 80 10.01 -5.57 6.97
CA LEU A 80 11.42 -5.62 6.61
C LEU A 80 12.25 -6.17 7.77
N CYS A 81 13.00 -7.24 7.52
CA CYS A 81 13.88 -7.81 8.52
C CYS A 81 15.02 -6.83 8.87
N GLU A 82 15.40 -6.76 10.15
CA GLU A 82 16.48 -5.89 10.61
C GLU A 82 17.88 -6.50 10.40
N GLY A 83 17.94 -7.80 10.10
CA GLY A 83 19.17 -8.60 10.12
C GLY A 83 19.59 -8.94 11.56
N ARG A 84 20.33 -10.04 11.76
CA ARG A 84 20.87 -10.39 13.07
C ARG A 84 22.29 -9.84 13.22
N LYS A 85 22.61 -9.26 14.38
CA LYS A 85 23.95 -8.70 14.71
C LYS A 85 25.12 -9.68 14.50
N ASN A 86 24.83 -10.98 14.40
CA ASN A 86 25.82 -12.06 14.40
C ASN A 86 25.98 -12.73 13.02
N GLU A 87 25.29 -12.24 11.98
CA GLU A 87 25.33 -12.82 10.64
C GLU A 87 25.79 -11.79 9.61
N ARG A 88 26.41 -12.26 8.51
CA ARG A 88 26.86 -11.41 7.37
C ARG A 88 25.71 -10.68 6.65
N PHE A 89 24.49 -10.76 7.17
CA PHE A 89 23.27 -10.27 6.56
C PHE A 89 22.86 -8.94 7.17
N SER A 90 23.11 -7.86 6.43
CA SER A 90 22.47 -6.57 6.68
C SER A 90 21.00 -6.72 6.28
N GLY A 91 20.07 -6.50 7.21
CA GLY A 91 18.64 -6.58 6.92
C GLY A 91 18.19 -5.60 5.83
N HIS A 92 16.88 -5.59 5.56
CA HIS A 92 16.31 -4.86 4.44
C HIS A 92 15.74 -3.49 4.80
N ARG A 93 16.04 -2.93 5.98
CA ARG A 93 15.56 -1.59 6.38
C ARG A 93 15.94 -0.49 5.38
N GLY A 94 17.05 -0.64 4.66
CA GLY A 94 17.44 0.29 3.58
C GLY A 94 16.47 0.32 2.38
N GLN A 95 15.56 -0.66 2.26
CA GLN A 95 14.55 -0.73 1.19
C GLN A 95 13.20 -0.13 1.60
N LEU A 96 13.11 0.49 2.80
CA LEU A 96 11.84 1.00 3.34
C LEU A 96 11.10 1.92 2.36
N ASN A 97 11.77 2.95 1.84
CA ASN A 97 11.12 3.92 0.96
C ASN A 97 10.66 3.27 -0.35
N GLN A 98 11.51 2.41 -0.93
CA GLN A 98 11.19 1.68 -2.16
C GLN A 98 9.97 0.75 -1.99
N LEU A 99 9.85 0.10 -0.82
CA LEU A 99 8.70 -0.76 -0.52
C LEU A 99 7.42 0.06 -0.38
N VAL A 100 7.46 1.19 0.34
CA VAL A 100 6.30 2.07 0.51
C VAL A 100 5.85 2.69 -0.81
N GLU A 101 6.79 3.15 -1.64
CA GLU A 101 6.52 3.66 -2.99
C GLU A 101 5.86 2.58 -3.85
N GLY A 102 6.45 1.37 -3.91
CA GLY A 102 5.88 0.26 -4.68
C GLY A 102 4.46 -0.11 -4.24
N TRP A 103 4.18 -0.14 -2.94
CA TRP A 103 2.83 -0.37 -2.42
C TRP A 103 1.85 0.75 -2.75
N THR A 104 2.31 2.00 -2.69
CA THR A 104 1.50 3.18 -3.06
C THR A 104 1.11 3.12 -4.54
N ASP A 105 2.04 2.73 -5.40
CA ASP A 105 1.80 2.57 -6.84
C ASP A 105 0.80 1.46 -7.13
N VAL A 106 0.95 0.30 -6.47
CA VAL A 106 0.02 -0.83 -6.61
C VAL A 106 -1.39 -0.42 -6.21
N ILE A 107 -1.57 0.23 -5.05
CA ILE A 107 -2.89 0.72 -4.63
C ILE A 107 -3.41 1.76 -5.62
N THR A 108 -2.57 2.68 -6.09
CA THR A 108 -2.97 3.75 -7.00
C THR A 108 -3.48 3.22 -8.34
N GLN A 109 -2.88 2.16 -8.85
CA GLN A 109 -3.25 1.51 -10.10
C GLN A 109 -4.49 0.61 -9.95
N ALA A 110 -4.56 -0.17 -8.87
CA ALA A 110 -5.67 -1.08 -8.62
C ALA A 110 -6.95 -0.35 -8.20
N PHE A 111 -6.81 0.80 -7.54
CA PHE A 111 -7.91 1.60 -6.99
C PHE A 111 -7.79 3.06 -7.45
N PRO A 112 -8.10 3.36 -8.73
CA PRO A 112 -8.11 4.73 -9.24
C PRO A 112 -9.16 5.55 -8.47
N GLU A 113 -8.84 6.79 -8.16
CA GLU A 113 -9.83 7.73 -7.66
C GLU A 113 -10.86 7.95 -8.79
N GLU A 114 -12.14 7.70 -8.53
CA GLU A 114 -13.18 8.08 -9.48
C GLU A 114 -13.01 9.57 -9.74
N ARG A 115 -12.61 9.95 -10.96
CA ARG A 115 -12.67 11.35 -11.36
C ARG A 115 -14.11 11.80 -11.12
N PRO A 116 -14.35 12.91 -10.42
CA PRO A 116 -15.69 13.46 -10.38
C PRO A 116 -16.18 13.60 -11.82
N LEU A 117 -17.27 12.92 -12.18
CA LEU A 117 -17.87 12.91 -13.52
C LEU A 117 -18.52 14.26 -13.88
N PHE A 118 -18.25 15.31 -13.12
CA PHE A 118 -18.76 16.64 -13.37
C PHE A 118 -17.63 17.50 -13.95
N PRO A 119 -17.72 17.97 -15.21
CA PRO A 119 -17.00 19.18 -15.57
C PRO A 119 -17.44 20.32 -14.62
N PRO A 120 -16.59 21.32 -14.33
CA PRO A 120 -17.09 22.54 -13.73
C PRO A 120 -18.19 23.06 -14.65
N THR A 121 -19.43 23.13 -14.18
CA THR A 121 -20.50 23.81 -14.89
C THR A 121 -20.07 25.26 -15.07
N VAL A 122 -19.60 25.61 -16.25
CA VAL A 122 -19.42 26.99 -16.67
C VAL A 122 -20.80 27.53 -17.04
N GLY A 123 -21.30 28.48 -16.26
CA GLY A 123 -22.44 29.34 -16.57
C GLY A 123 -22.63 30.29 -15.39
N GLY A 124 -22.34 31.59 -15.45
CA GLY A 124 -22.46 32.50 -16.58
C GLY A 124 -23.92 32.93 -16.72
N LEU A 125 -24.34 33.94 -15.95
CA LEU A 125 -25.21 35.08 -16.33
C LEU A 125 -25.82 35.79 -15.09
N THR A 126 -25.43 37.07 -14.97
CA THR A 126 -26.19 38.25 -14.49
C THR A 126 -27.06 38.14 -13.24
N LEU A 127 -26.63 38.76 -12.14
CA LEU A 127 -27.55 39.38 -11.21
C LEU A 127 -27.56 40.89 -11.47
N ASP A 128 -28.69 41.37 -11.99
CA ASP A 128 -29.01 42.76 -12.25
C ASP A 128 -28.76 43.68 -11.06
N VAL A 129 -28.28 44.87 -11.42
CA VAL A 129 -28.32 46.10 -10.63
C VAL A 129 -29.75 46.31 -10.12
N ILE A 130 -29.93 46.30 -8.79
CA ILE A 130 -31.07 46.97 -8.16
C ILE A 130 -30.51 48.14 -7.36
N THR A 131 -30.55 49.30 -7.99
CA THR A 131 -30.54 50.62 -7.36
C THR A 131 -31.78 50.76 -6.48
N ARG A 132 -31.58 51.06 -5.20
CA ARG A 132 -32.45 51.93 -4.41
C ARG A 132 -31.62 52.74 -3.43
#